data_AF-A0A0G0BDI0-F1
#
_entry.id   AF-A0A0G0BDI0-F1
#
_cell.length_a   1.000
_cell.length_b   1.000
_cell.length_c   1.000
_cell.angle_alpha   90.00
_cell.angle_beta   90.00
_cell.angle_gamma   90.00
#
_symmetry.space_group_name_H-M   'P 1'
#
loop_
_entity.id
_entity.type
_entity.pdbx_description
1 polymer ?
#
loop_
_entity_poly.entity_id
_entity_poly.type
_entity_poly.pdbx_seq_one_letter_code
_entity_poly.pdbx_strand_id
1 'polypeptide(L)'
;MTNMFYQQFLTDKSFSLLTELRKRFKFTLIGGWAVYFYTQSLKSKDIDIIVDFSQLEQFKKEFTIEKNERLKKYQIKLEEIDIDIYLPFYSDLGLPVEKIIEKITSVNGFTLLEKEVLLITKLKAYQDRGISIKGQKDLIDIISLVSLEDFDFKYLSDLIEKNILNKYWHVLERLILETKEISELNLNQHAFSKKKKKLLEQVRSFQATR
;
A
#
# COMPACT_ATOMS: atom_id res chain seq x y z
N MET A 1 -16.59 0.49 22.82
CA MET A 1 -15.27 0.29 23.49
C MET A 1 -14.64 -1.06 23.15
N THR A 2 -15.37 -2.19 23.22
CA THR A 2 -14.83 -3.56 22.95
C THR A 2 -14.20 -3.75 21.57
N ASN A 3 -14.75 -3.09 20.53
CA ASN A 3 -14.25 -3.22 19.14
C ASN A 3 -12.86 -2.54 18.93
N MET A 4 -12.61 -1.38 19.57
CA MET A 4 -11.31 -0.70 19.44
C MET A 4 -10.18 -1.47 20.12
N PHE A 5 -10.40 -2.00 21.33
CA PHE A 5 -9.40 -2.81 22.02
C PHE A 5 -9.06 -4.08 21.25
N TYR A 6 -10.06 -4.74 20.67
CA TYR A 6 -9.86 -5.93 19.85
C TYR A 6 -9.11 -5.62 18.54
N GLN A 7 -9.46 -4.53 17.85
CA GLN A 7 -8.71 -4.08 16.67
C GLN A 7 -7.26 -3.74 17.01
N GLN A 8 -7.01 -3.06 18.12
CA GLN A 8 -5.66 -2.72 18.56
C GLN A 8 -4.85 -3.98 18.87
N PHE A 9 -5.43 -4.91 19.64
CA PHE A 9 -4.84 -6.22 19.91
C PHE A 9 -4.45 -6.97 18.62
N LEU A 10 -5.34 -7.00 17.63
CA LEU A 10 -5.08 -7.62 16.33
C LEU A 10 -3.92 -6.95 15.58
N THR A 11 -3.88 -5.62 15.54
CA THR A 11 -2.78 -4.90 14.89
C THR A 11 -1.45 -5.08 15.62
N ASP A 12 -1.44 -5.17 16.94
CA ASP A 12 -0.21 -5.39 17.71
C ASP A 12 0.29 -6.83 17.57
N LYS A 13 -0.62 -7.81 17.50
CA LYS A 13 -0.30 -9.20 17.16
C LYS A 13 0.29 -9.30 15.75
N SER A 14 -0.33 -8.62 14.77
CA SER A 14 0.17 -8.55 13.39
C SER A 14 1.56 -7.93 13.31
N PHE A 15 1.81 -6.83 14.02
CA PHE A 15 3.12 -6.20 14.09
C PHE A 15 4.19 -7.11 14.72
N SER A 16 3.82 -7.85 15.77
CA SER A 16 4.72 -8.80 16.42
C SER A 16 5.12 -9.92 15.46
N LEU A 17 4.15 -10.49 14.75
CA LEU A 17 4.39 -11.49 13.71
C LEU A 17 5.26 -10.94 12.57
N LEU A 18 4.95 -9.74 12.07
CA LEU A 18 5.74 -9.06 11.03
C LEU A 18 7.21 -8.88 11.47
N THR A 19 7.44 -8.54 12.74
CA THR A 19 8.78 -8.40 13.31
C THR A 19 9.52 -9.73 13.38
N GLU A 20 8.85 -10.81 13.78
CA GLU A 20 9.42 -12.16 13.77
C GLU A 20 9.75 -12.64 12.35
N LEU A 21 8.86 -12.42 11.39
CA LEU A 21 9.11 -12.76 9.98
C LEU A 21 10.35 -12.04 9.47
N ARG A 22 10.49 -10.73 9.74
CA ARG A 22 11.65 -9.94 9.28
C ARG A 22 12.99 -10.48 9.78
N LYS A 23 13.04 -11.08 10.98
CA LYS A 23 14.27 -11.67 11.52
C LYS A 23 14.71 -12.92 10.77
N ARG A 24 13.76 -13.61 10.11
CA ARG A 24 13.93 -14.98 9.60
C ARG A 24 13.93 -15.03 8.07
N PHE A 25 13.23 -14.10 7.43
CA PHE A 25 13.01 -14.06 5.99
C PHE A 25 13.42 -12.72 5.40
N LYS A 26 13.89 -12.76 4.15
CA LYS A 26 14.11 -11.57 3.34
C LYS A 26 12.86 -11.30 2.52
N PHE A 27 12.30 -10.10 2.66
CA PHE A 27 11.14 -9.68 1.89
C PHE A 27 11.08 -8.16 1.78
N THR A 28 10.34 -7.69 0.77
CA THR A 28 9.93 -6.29 0.67
C THR A 28 8.51 -6.17 1.21
N LEU A 29 8.31 -5.35 2.23
CA LEU A 29 7.01 -5.09 2.82
C LEU A 29 6.24 -4.06 2.00
N ILE A 30 4.97 -4.33 1.76
CA ILE A 30 4.04 -3.48 1.01
C ILE A 30 2.74 -3.31 1.79
N GLY A 31 1.66 -2.90 1.12
CA GLY A 31 0.32 -2.89 1.70
C GLY A 31 0.16 -1.89 2.85
N GLY A 32 -0.73 -2.19 3.79
CA GLY A 32 -1.08 -1.25 4.87
C GLY A 32 0.07 -0.99 5.85
N TRP A 33 0.88 -2.02 6.18
CA TRP A 33 2.02 -1.84 7.07
C TRP A 33 3.12 -0.96 6.48
N ALA A 34 3.40 -1.08 5.18
CA ALA A 34 4.36 -0.17 4.52
C ALA A 34 3.87 1.28 4.55
N VAL A 35 2.58 1.52 4.31
CA VAL A 35 1.98 2.87 4.40
C VAL A 35 2.08 3.41 5.83
N TYR A 36 1.80 2.59 6.84
CA TYR A 36 1.94 2.98 8.24
C TYR A 36 3.37 3.44 8.57
N PHE A 37 4.40 2.74 8.08
CA PHE A 37 5.79 3.14 8.35
C PHE A 37 6.16 4.51 7.79
N TYR A 38 5.60 4.90 6.64
CA TYR A 38 5.80 6.23 6.08
C TYR A 38 4.96 7.32 6.75
N THR A 39 3.70 7.01 7.04
CA THR A 39 2.68 8.03 7.34
C THR A 39 2.30 8.10 8.81
N GLN A 40 2.62 7.06 9.59
CA GLN A 40 2.15 6.85 10.96
C GLN A 40 0.62 6.97 11.10
N SER A 41 -0.11 6.65 10.02
CA SER A 41 -1.57 6.75 9.97
C SER A 41 -2.26 5.49 10.50
N LEU A 42 -2.87 4.68 9.65
CA LEU A 42 -3.59 3.48 10.04
C LEU A 42 -2.69 2.26 10.10
N LYS A 43 -2.69 1.57 11.24
CA LYS A 43 -2.08 0.24 11.35
C LYS A 43 -2.82 -0.77 10.48
N SER A 44 -2.13 -1.86 10.12
CA SER A 44 -2.72 -2.97 9.37
C SER A 44 -2.87 -4.21 10.24
N LYS A 45 -3.86 -5.02 9.87
CA LYS A 45 -4.05 -6.36 10.40
C LYS A 45 -3.37 -7.38 9.49
N ASP A 46 -3.58 -7.26 8.19
CA ASP A 46 -2.98 -8.13 7.18
C ASP A 46 -1.54 -7.67 6.87
N ILE A 47 -0.69 -8.65 6.55
CA ILE A 47 0.71 -8.44 6.17
C ILE A 47 0.84 -8.72 4.67
N ASP A 48 1.30 -7.75 3.89
CA ASP A 48 1.53 -7.92 2.47
C ASP A 48 3.03 -7.85 2.18
N ILE A 49 3.60 -8.90 1.59
CA ILE A 49 5.05 -8.99 1.31
C ILE A 49 5.33 -9.45 -0.12
N ILE A 50 6.44 -8.97 -0.65
CA ILE A 50 7.05 -9.48 -1.88
C ILE A 50 8.27 -10.31 -1.51
N VAL A 51 8.37 -11.50 -2.08
CA VAL A 51 9.50 -12.42 -1.89
C VAL A 51 9.97 -12.98 -3.23
N ASP A 52 11.19 -13.49 -3.30
CA ASP A 52 11.63 -14.29 -4.44
C ASP A 52 11.22 -15.77 -4.28
N PHE A 53 11.44 -16.58 -5.32
CA PHE A 53 11.11 -18.01 -5.27
C PHE A 53 11.90 -18.77 -4.20
N SER A 54 13.15 -18.37 -3.90
CA SER A 54 13.96 -19.02 -2.86
C SER A 54 13.35 -18.81 -1.47
N GLN A 55 12.93 -17.59 -1.18
CA GLN A 55 12.25 -17.22 0.05
C GLN A 55 10.88 -17.89 0.15
N LEU A 56 10.11 -17.97 -0.94
CA LEU A 56 8.85 -18.72 -0.95
C LEU A 56 9.05 -20.18 -0.53
N GLU A 57 10.09 -20.86 -1.03
CA GLU A 57 10.41 -22.23 -0.62
C GLU A 57 10.81 -22.32 0.86
N GLN A 58 11.42 -21.28 1.43
CA GLN A 58 11.67 -21.22 2.88
C GLN A 58 10.36 -21.08 3.66
N PHE A 59 9.45 -20.20 3.23
CA PHE A 59 8.12 -20.09 3.84
C PHE A 59 7.35 -21.42 3.81
N LYS A 60 7.41 -22.18 2.69
CA LYS A 60 6.74 -23.48 2.57
C LYS A 60 7.23 -24.55 3.54
N LYS A 61 8.46 -24.43 4.05
CA LYS A 61 9.00 -25.36 5.05
C LYS A 61 8.39 -25.16 6.42
N GLU A 62 7.86 -23.97 6.70
CA GLU A 62 7.41 -23.58 8.02
C GLU A 62 5.90 -23.32 8.10
N PHE A 63 5.29 -22.98 6.96
CA PHE A 63 3.90 -22.56 6.90
C PHE A 63 3.15 -23.30 5.80
N THR A 64 1.86 -23.56 6.06
CA THR A 64 0.92 -23.99 5.04
C THR A 64 0.60 -22.80 4.14
N ILE A 65 1.01 -22.86 2.88
CA ILE A 65 0.76 -21.82 1.88
C ILE A 65 -0.36 -22.25 0.93
N GLU A 66 -1.34 -21.36 0.73
CA GLU A 66 -2.37 -21.50 -0.28
C GLU A 66 -2.04 -20.63 -1.51
N LYS A 67 -2.18 -21.17 -2.72
CA LYS A 67 -2.02 -20.40 -3.97
C LYS A 67 -3.37 -19.81 -4.38
N ASN A 68 -3.42 -18.51 -4.63
CA ASN A 68 -4.58 -17.83 -5.19
C ASN A 68 -4.29 -17.43 -6.64
N GLU A 69 -4.75 -18.25 -7.58
CA GLU A 69 -4.48 -18.04 -9.02
C GLU A 69 -5.20 -16.81 -9.58
N ARG A 70 -6.42 -16.54 -9.10
CA ARG A 70 -7.21 -15.39 -9.54
C ARG A 70 -6.55 -14.06 -9.17
N LEU A 71 -6.03 -13.96 -7.96
CA LEU A 71 -5.33 -12.77 -7.46
C LEU A 71 -3.80 -12.83 -7.71
N LYS A 72 -3.32 -13.88 -8.38
CA LYS A 72 -1.91 -14.11 -8.69
C LYS A 72 -0.99 -13.88 -7.48
N LYS A 73 -1.35 -14.45 -6.34
CA LYS A 73 -0.57 -14.38 -5.09
C LYS A 73 -0.59 -15.72 -4.35
N TYR A 74 0.24 -15.82 -3.34
CA TYR A 74 0.21 -16.87 -2.34
C TYR A 74 -0.29 -16.27 -1.02
N GLN A 75 -0.85 -17.08 -0.14
CA GLN A 75 -1.36 -16.61 1.14
C GLN A 75 -1.07 -17.62 2.25
N ILE A 76 -0.75 -17.11 3.44
CA ILE A 76 -0.68 -17.87 4.68
C ILE A 76 -1.76 -17.32 5.61
N LYS A 77 -2.57 -18.21 6.18
CA LYS A 77 -3.57 -17.85 7.18
C LYS A 77 -3.09 -18.31 8.55
N LEU A 78 -2.76 -17.38 9.44
CA LEU A 78 -2.33 -17.66 10.80
C LEU A 78 -3.33 -17.07 11.79
N GLU A 79 -4.20 -17.94 12.30
CA GLU A 79 -5.32 -17.56 13.15
C GLU A 79 -6.18 -16.46 12.49
N GLU A 80 -6.11 -15.24 12.99
CA GLU A 80 -6.85 -14.10 12.47
C GLU A 80 -6.00 -13.23 11.53
N ILE A 81 -4.70 -13.49 11.34
CA ILE A 81 -3.82 -12.67 10.50
C ILE A 81 -3.57 -13.36 9.16
N ASP A 82 -3.83 -12.63 8.08
CA ASP A 82 -3.51 -13.05 6.72
C ASP A 82 -2.14 -12.48 6.31
N ILE A 83 -1.28 -13.33 5.74
CA ILE A 83 -0.03 -12.93 5.09
C ILE A 83 -0.19 -13.16 3.59
N ASP A 84 -0.25 -12.08 2.82
CA ASP A 84 -0.27 -12.10 1.37
C ASP A 84 1.16 -12.04 0.82
N ILE A 85 1.51 -12.99 -0.04
CA ILE A 85 2.85 -13.16 -0.60
C ILE A 85 2.78 -13.00 -2.12
N TYR A 86 3.48 -11.98 -2.62
CA TYR A 86 3.58 -11.63 -4.03
C TYR A 86 4.98 -12.00 -4.56
N LEU A 87 5.05 -12.38 -5.84
CA LEU A 87 6.29 -12.90 -6.46
C LEU A 87 6.60 -12.21 -7.78
N PRO A 88 7.89 -11.96 -8.09
CA PRO A 88 8.35 -11.58 -9.43
C PRO A 88 7.86 -12.56 -10.51
N PHE A 89 7.53 -12.05 -11.70
CA PHE A 89 7.07 -12.81 -12.87
C PHE A 89 5.75 -13.59 -12.68
N TYR A 90 5.07 -13.41 -11.56
CA TYR A 90 3.78 -14.05 -11.28
C TYR A 90 2.72 -13.02 -10.89
N SER A 91 3.06 -12.14 -9.93
CA SER A 91 2.15 -11.15 -9.40
C SER A 91 2.18 -9.84 -10.18
N ASP A 92 1.04 -9.14 -10.20
CA ASP A 92 0.88 -7.79 -10.78
C ASP A 92 0.17 -6.90 -9.75
N LEU A 93 0.84 -5.84 -9.33
CA LEU A 93 0.35 -4.88 -8.34
C LEU A 93 0.09 -3.50 -8.96
N GLY A 94 -0.39 -3.48 -10.21
CA GLY A 94 -0.46 -2.29 -11.05
C GLY A 94 0.80 -2.13 -11.92
N LEU A 95 1.87 -2.79 -11.50
CA LEU A 95 3.08 -3.07 -12.26
C LEU A 95 3.53 -4.51 -11.97
N PRO A 96 4.22 -5.16 -12.91
CA PRO A 96 4.88 -6.44 -12.65
C PRO A 96 5.84 -6.35 -11.46
N VAL A 97 5.84 -7.36 -10.59
CA VAL A 97 6.59 -7.32 -9.34
C VAL A 97 8.10 -7.20 -9.57
N GLU A 98 8.63 -7.80 -10.63
CA GLU A 98 10.04 -7.67 -11.01
C GLU A 98 10.48 -6.23 -11.30
N LYS A 99 9.54 -5.34 -11.70
CA LYS A 99 9.84 -3.93 -11.94
C LYS A 99 9.77 -3.08 -10.67
N ILE A 100 8.85 -3.40 -9.76
CA ILE A 100 8.65 -2.58 -8.55
C ILE A 100 9.75 -2.84 -7.51
N ILE A 101 10.29 -4.06 -7.43
CA ILE A 101 11.35 -4.40 -6.47
C ILE A 101 12.70 -3.73 -6.78
N GLU A 102 12.86 -3.15 -7.98
CA GLU A 102 14.02 -2.31 -8.31
C GLU A 102 14.00 -0.97 -7.55
N LYS A 103 12.85 -0.60 -6.97
CA LYS A 103 12.56 0.70 -6.34
C LYS A 103 12.21 0.53 -4.87
N ILE A 104 13.21 0.09 -4.11
CA ILE A 104 13.09 -0.21 -2.68
C ILE A 104 13.95 0.73 -1.83
N THR A 105 13.53 0.92 -0.59
CA THR A 105 14.25 1.69 0.43
C THR A 105 14.14 1.02 1.80
N SER A 106 14.94 1.49 2.76
CA SER A 106 14.93 1.00 4.14
C SER A 106 14.30 2.04 5.07
N VAL A 107 13.20 1.67 5.74
CA VAL A 107 12.48 2.53 6.70
C VAL A 107 12.24 1.75 7.98
N ASN A 108 12.69 2.29 9.11
CA ASN A 108 12.60 1.64 10.43
C ASN A 108 13.17 0.19 10.40
N GLY A 109 14.17 -0.01 9.54
CA GLY A 109 14.85 -1.27 9.25
C GLY A 109 14.06 -2.28 8.42
N PHE A 110 12.84 -1.96 7.98
CA PHE A 110 12.11 -2.75 6.99
C PHE A 110 12.51 -2.32 5.59
N THR A 111 12.65 -3.29 4.68
CA THR A 111 12.75 -3.02 3.24
C THR A 111 11.36 -2.79 2.68
N LEU A 112 11.09 -1.58 2.17
CA LEU A 112 9.80 -1.14 1.63
C LEU A 112 9.95 -0.73 0.16
N LEU A 113 8.84 -0.65 -0.57
CA LEU A 113 8.81 0.11 -1.82
C LEU A 113 8.96 1.61 -1.53
N GLU A 114 9.55 2.36 -2.45
CA GLU A 114 9.47 3.83 -2.47
C GLU A 114 7.99 4.28 -2.48
N LYS A 115 7.70 5.44 -1.89
CA LYS A 115 6.32 5.87 -1.57
C LYS A 115 5.45 6.01 -2.82
N GLU A 116 6.05 6.47 -3.90
CA GLU A 116 5.42 6.69 -5.20
C GLU A 116 5.08 5.36 -5.88
N VAL A 117 5.96 4.35 -5.75
CA VAL A 117 5.69 3.00 -6.24
C VAL A 117 4.64 2.32 -5.37
N LEU A 118 4.71 2.50 -4.05
CA LEU A 118 3.69 2.01 -3.12
C LEU A 118 2.31 2.62 -3.43
N LEU A 119 2.24 3.91 -3.77
CA LEU A 119 1.01 4.57 -4.20
C LEU A 119 0.39 3.89 -5.43
N ILE A 120 1.20 3.51 -6.43
CA ILE A 120 0.70 2.79 -7.62
C ILE A 120 0.00 1.49 -7.19
N THR A 121 0.59 0.74 -6.26
CA THR A 121 -0.03 -0.50 -5.76
C THR A 121 -1.38 -0.24 -5.07
N LYS A 122 -1.50 0.89 -4.37
CA LYS A 122 -2.75 1.29 -3.70
C LYS A 122 -3.80 1.76 -4.68
N LEU A 123 -3.42 2.53 -5.71
CA LEU A 123 -4.34 2.96 -6.77
C LEU A 123 -4.89 1.77 -7.54
N LYS A 124 -4.06 0.75 -7.84
CA LYS A 124 -4.52 -0.52 -8.43
C LYS A 124 -5.52 -1.23 -7.53
N ALA A 125 -5.17 -1.45 -6.26
CA ALA A 125 -6.06 -2.12 -5.31
C ALA A 125 -7.40 -1.39 -5.17
N TYR A 126 -7.37 -0.05 -5.07
CA TYR A 126 -8.57 0.78 -5.01
C TYR A 126 -9.44 0.63 -6.26
N GLN A 127 -8.85 0.66 -7.47
CA GLN A 127 -9.61 0.45 -8.70
C GLN A 127 -10.32 -0.91 -8.74
N ASP A 128 -9.69 -1.95 -8.20
CA ASP A 128 -10.23 -3.30 -8.22
C ASP A 128 -11.35 -3.53 -7.18
N ARG A 129 -11.40 -2.74 -6.10
CA ARG A 129 -12.32 -2.99 -4.96
C ARG A 129 -12.97 -1.75 -4.30
N GLY A 130 -12.94 -0.59 -4.96
CA GLY A 130 -13.21 0.73 -4.36
C GLY A 130 -14.55 0.92 -3.63
N ILE A 131 -15.57 0.10 -3.89
CA ILE A 131 -16.89 0.16 -3.23
C ILE A 131 -16.90 -0.58 -1.88
N SER A 132 -15.84 -1.30 -1.52
CA SER A 132 -15.76 -2.11 -0.29
C SER A 132 -15.10 -1.38 0.88
N ILE A 133 -15.24 -1.92 2.11
CA ILE A 133 -14.47 -1.48 3.30
C ILE A 133 -12.96 -1.45 3.02
N LYS A 134 -12.46 -2.43 2.25
CA LYS A 134 -11.05 -2.46 1.84
C LYS A 134 -10.71 -1.30 0.89
N GLY A 135 -11.65 -0.88 0.04
CA GLY A 135 -11.55 0.31 -0.79
C GLY A 135 -11.49 1.61 0.02
N GLN A 136 -12.27 1.72 1.11
CA GLN A 136 -12.16 2.87 2.03
C GLN A 136 -10.77 2.94 2.68
N LYS A 137 -10.22 1.80 3.12
CA LYS A 137 -8.84 1.77 3.64
C LYS A 137 -7.82 2.19 2.59
N ASP A 138 -7.94 1.71 1.36
CA ASP A 138 -7.03 2.12 0.27
C ASP A 138 -7.13 3.62 -0.02
N LEU A 139 -8.33 4.23 0.06
CA LEU A 139 -8.48 5.69 -0.05
C LEU A 139 -7.67 6.41 1.04
N ILE A 140 -7.78 5.97 2.30
CA ILE A 140 -7.06 6.59 3.42
C ILE A 140 -5.55 6.46 3.21
N ASP A 141 -5.09 5.28 2.79
CA ASP A 141 -3.68 5.01 2.48
C ASP A 141 -3.17 5.87 1.31
N ILE A 142 -3.96 6.01 0.24
CA ILE A 142 -3.64 6.86 -0.92
C ILE A 142 -3.49 8.31 -0.46
N ILE A 143 -4.48 8.82 0.26
CA ILE A 143 -4.51 10.21 0.68
C ILE A 143 -3.40 10.49 1.70
N SER A 144 -3.06 9.55 2.58
CA SER A 144 -1.98 9.70 3.55
C SER A 144 -0.59 9.71 2.90
N LEU A 145 -0.37 8.94 1.84
CA LEU A 145 0.89 8.95 1.07
C LEU A 145 1.11 10.26 0.32
N VAL A 146 0.17 10.69 -0.53
CA VAL A 146 0.29 11.94 -1.31
C VAL A 146 0.31 13.19 -0.42
N SER A 147 -0.05 13.01 0.83
CA SER A 147 -0.08 13.99 1.89
C SER A 147 1.25 14.25 2.58
N LEU A 148 2.26 13.41 2.33
CA LEU A 148 3.59 13.55 2.91
C LEU A 148 4.28 14.77 2.30
N GLU A 149 5.07 15.47 3.11
CA GLU A 149 5.76 16.69 2.67
C GLU A 149 6.86 16.39 1.64
N ASP A 150 7.47 15.20 1.76
CA ASP A 150 8.54 14.71 0.91
C ASP A 150 8.05 13.73 -0.18
N PHE A 151 6.75 13.75 -0.50
CA PHE A 151 6.20 12.97 -1.61
C PHE A 151 6.60 13.59 -2.96
N ASP A 152 7.23 12.80 -3.83
CA ASP A 152 7.76 13.29 -5.11
C ASP A 152 6.76 13.05 -6.26
N PHE A 153 5.93 14.06 -6.53
CA PHE A 153 4.98 14.02 -7.64
C PHE A 153 5.66 13.97 -9.02
N LYS A 154 6.87 14.52 -9.16
CA LYS A 154 7.59 14.47 -10.43
C LYS A 154 8.09 13.07 -10.70
N TYR A 155 8.65 12.41 -9.69
CA TYR A 155 9.04 11.01 -9.79
C TYR A 155 7.84 10.09 -10.06
N LEU A 156 6.71 10.29 -9.37
CA LEU A 156 5.47 9.58 -9.67
C LEU A 156 5.02 9.79 -11.12
N SER A 157 5.09 11.02 -11.63
CA SER A 157 4.78 11.35 -13.02
C SER A 157 5.65 10.54 -13.98
N ASP A 158 6.97 10.55 -13.79
CA ASP A 158 7.91 9.82 -14.65
C ASP A 158 7.63 8.30 -14.62
N LEU A 159 7.28 7.74 -13.45
CA LEU A 159 6.87 6.33 -13.29
C LEU A 159 5.57 6.02 -14.05
N ILE A 160 4.55 6.87 -13.92
CA ILE A 160 3.25 6.70 -14.58
C ILE A 160 3.42 6.75 -16.10
N GLU A 161 4.22 7.69 -16.60
CA GLU A 161 4.45 7.89 -18.03
C GLU A 161 5.23 6.72 -18.63
N LYS A 162 6.35 6.35 -18.00
CA LYS A 162 7.21 5.23 -18.45
C LYS A 162 6.44 3.91 -18.57
N ASN A 163 5.42 3.71 -17.75
CA ASN A 163 4.64 2.48 -17.71
C ASN A 163 3.23 2.61 -18.32
N ILE A 164 2.91 3.73 -18.96
CA ILE A 164 1.62 3.96 -19.66
C ILE A 164 0.43 3.81 -18.68
N LEU A 165 0.55 4.40 -17.50
CA LEU A 165 -0.43 4.29 -16.40
C LEU A 165 -1.27 5.55 -16.22
N ASN A 166 -1.43 6.39 -17.25
CA ASN A 166 -2.04 7.73 -17.16
C ASN A 166 -3.42 7.75 -16.47
N LYS A 167 -4.18 6.65 -16.55
CA LYS A 167 -5.45 6.47 -15.84
C LYS A 167 -5.35 6.72 -14.33
N TYR A 168 -4.18 6.50 -13.71
CA TYR A 168 -3.96 6.69 -12.28
C TYR A 168 -4.02 8.15 -11.86
N TRP A 169 -3.66 9.10 -12.73
CA TRP A 169 -3.88 10.51 -12.45
C TRP A 169 -5.37 10.85 -12.35
N HIS A 170 -6.19 10.31 -13.23
CA HIS A 170 -7.64 10.52 -13.17
C HIS A 170 -8.27 9.87 -11.93
N VAL A 171 -7.80 8.68 -11.54
CA VAL A 171 -8.25 8.04 -10.29
C VAL A 171 -7.89 8.89 -9.10
N LEU A 172 -6.63 9.34 -9.01
CA LEU A 172 -6.15 10.14 -7.89
C LEU A 172 -6.89 11.48 -7.79
N GLU A 173 -7.08 12.17 -8.91
CA GLU A 173 -7.86 13.41 -8.94
C GLU A 173 -9.28 13.19 -8.46
N ARG A 174 -9.97 12.16 -8.99
CA ARG A 174 -11.33 11.83 -8.58
C ARG A 174 -11.41 11.57 -7.08
N LEU A 175 -10.48 10.78 -6.52
CA LEU A 175 -10.45 10.49 -5.09
C LEU A 175 -10.31 11.76 -4.26
N ILE A 176 -9.40 12.65 -4.63
CA ILE A 176 -9.20 13.92 -3.94
C ILE A 176 -10.44 14.82 -4.06
N LEU A 177 -11.09 14.86 -5.23
CA LEU A 177 -12.30 15.64 -5.49
C LEU A 177 -13.52 15.13 -4.71
N GLU A 178 -13.72 13.82 -4.63
CA GLU A 178 -14.89 13.22 -3.97
C GLU A 178 -14.73 13.18 -2.45
N THR A 179 -13.49 13.10 -1.96
CA THR A 179 -13.24 13.13 -0.51
C THR A 179 -13.61 14.49 0.08
N LYS A 180 -14.38 14.46 1.17
CA LYS A 180 -14.78 15.64 1.94
C LYS A 180 -14.01 15.76 3.25
N GLU A 181 -13.82 14.63 3.92
CA GLU A 181 -13.10 14.50 5.19
C GLU A 181 -12.53 13.09 5.30
N ILE A 182 -11.52 12.95 6.16
CA ILE A 182 -10.95 11.65 6.55
C ILE A 182 -10.69 11.70 8.05
N SER A 183 -11.65 11.21 8.83
CA SER A 183 -11.61 11.23 10.29
C SER A 183 -10.38 10.50 10.86
N GLU A 184 -9.97 9.43 10.19
CA GLU A 184 -8.86 8.56 10.54
C GLU A 184 -7.49 9.25 10.43
N LEU A 185 -7.44 10.35 9.67
CA LEU A 185 -6.25 11.19 9.54
C LEU A 185 -6.37 12.49 10.35
N ASN A 186 -7.41 12.63 11.18
CA ASN A 186 -7.79 13.89 11.84
C ASN A 186 -8.00 15.05 10.84
N LEU A 187 -8.39 14.73 9.61
CA LEU A 187 -8.65 15.70 8.55
C LEU A 187 -10.15 15.97 8.48
N ASN A 188 -10.62 16.88 9.33
CA ASN A 188 -11.97 17.43 9.22
C ASN A 188 -12.16 18.21 7.90
N GLN A 189 -13.41 18.53 7.56
CA GLN A 189 -13.73 19.21 6.30
C GLN A 189 -12.89 20.47 6.01
N HIS A 190 -12.63 21.30 7.02
CA HIS A 190 -11.83 22.51 6.86
C HIS A 190 -10.35 22.19 6.61
N ALA A 191 -9.75 21.33 7.45
CA ALA A 191 -8.36 20.90 7.30
C ALA A 191 -8.12 20.21 5.95
N PHE A 192 -9.05 19.34 5.54
CA PHE A 192 -8.97 18.66 4.27
C PHE A 192 -9.13 19.62 3.09
N SER A 193 -10.05 20.59 3.14
CA SER A 193 -10.26 21.55 2.05
C SER A 193 -8.99 22.31 1.65
N LYS A 194 -8.21 22.78 2.65
CA LYS A 194 -6.93 23.45 2.38
C LYS A 194 -5.92 22.51 1.72
N LYS A 195 -5.82 21.27 2.20
CA LYS A 195 -4.90 20.27 1.65
C LYS A 195 -5.30 19.81 0.25
N LYS A 196 -6.60 19.59 0.05
CA LYS A 196 -7.25 19.22 -1.20
C LYS A 196 -6.90 20.18 -2.32
N LYS A 197 -6.97 21.50 -2.09
CA LYS A 197 -6.60 22.49 -3.10
C LYS A 197 -5.16 22.29 -3.59
N LYS A 198 -4.20 22.18 -2.65
CA LYS A 198 -2.78 21.95 -2.97
C LYS A 198 -2.58 20.62 -3.73
N LEU A 199 -3.23 19.55 -3.28
CA LEU A 199 -3.13 18.24 -3.94
C LEU A 199 -3.70 18.26 -5.35
N LEU A 200 -4.84 18.93 -5.59
CA LEU A 200 -5.42 19.06 -6.91
C LEU A 200 -4.54 19.88 -7.86
N GLU A 201 -3.94 20.97 -7.37
CA GLU A 201 -2.98 21.75 -8.15
C GLU A 201 -1.78 20.89 -8.58
N GLN A 202 -1.21 20.10 -7.66
CA GLN A 202 -0.13 19.16 -7.97
C GLN A 202 -0.57 18.08 -8.97
N VAL A 203 -1.69 17.41 -8.74
CA VAL A 203 -2.17 16.34 -9.63
C VAL A 203 -2.48 16.86 -11.04
N ARG A 204 -3.10 18.03 -11.15
CA ARG A 204 -3.49 18.62 -12.43
C ARG A 204 -2.31 19.15 -13.23
N SER A 205 -1.25 19.63 -12.59
CA SER A 205 -0.05 20.10 -13.32
C SER A 205 0.59 18.96 -14.12
N PHE A 206 0.56 17.73 -13.61
CA PHE A 206 1.07 16.54 -14.30
C PHE A 206 0.06 15.90 -15.27
N GLN A 207 -1.22 16.28 -15.22
CA GLN A 207 -2.21 15.92 -16.25
C GLN A 207 -2.14 16.87 -17.45
N ALA A 208 -1.98 18.18 -17.22
CA ALA A 208 -2.10 19.23 -18.22
C ALA A 208 -0.82 19.48 -19.04
N THR A 209 0.32 18.92 -18.64
CA THR A 209 1.58 19.05 -19.41
C THR A 209 1.59 18.14 -20.67
N ARG A 210 0.41 17.67 -21.14
CA ARG A 210 0.25 16.75 -22.27
C ARG A 210 -1.05 16.99 -23.02
#